data_AF-A0A7Y1XM59-F1
#
_entry.id   AF-A0A7Y1XM59-F1
#
_cell.length_a   1.000
_cell.length_b   1.000
_cell.length_c   1.000
_cell.angle_alpha   90.00
_cell.angle_beta   90.00
_cell.angle_gamma   90.00
#
_symmetry.space_group_name_H-M   'P 1'
#
loop_
_entity.id
_entity.type
_entity.pdbx_description
1 polymer ?
#
loop_
_entity_poly.entity_id
_entity_poly.type
_entity_poly.pdbx_seq_one_letter_code
_entity_poly.pdbx_strand_id
1 'polypeptide(L)'
;SLVSLYPNISIIDLRQILSLLEGILEKIGLVINFMAFLSILTGIIVLIGAVRTSKYQRIKESVLLRTLGAQNLQLLKISFYEYAFLGILGSLTGIILSLIGSFFLAQLVFEEPFIPSGEPFYILLPLLTILVIAIGLLNSRAVLNTPPLEVLRSESR
;
A
#
# COMPACT_ATOMS: atom_id res chain seq x y z
N SER A 1 -43.42 38.57 21.87
CA SER A 1 -42.38 39.12 22.77
C SER A 1 -42.18 38.19 23.96
N LEU A 2 -41.45 37.08 23.75
CA LEU A 2 -41.12 36.08 24.78
C LEU A 2 -39.60 36.04 25.08
N VAL A 3 -38.86 37.03 24.58
CA VAL A 3 -37.37 37.13 24.68
C VAL A 3 -36.92 37.85 25.98
N SER A 4 -37.86 38.37 26.78
CA SER A 4 -37.55 39.22 27.94
C SER A 4 -37.54 38.51 29.31
N LEU A 5 -37.68 37.18 29.37
CA LEU A 5 -37.83 36.43 30.64
C LEU A 5 -36.63 35.55 31.04
N TYR A 6 -35.59 35.45 30.20
CA TYR A 6 -34.36 34.74 30.55
C TYR A 6 -33.10 35.52 30.10
N PRO A 7 -32.71 36.60 30.80
CA PRO A 7 -31.52 37.40 30.46
C PRO A 7 -30.20 36.75 30.89
N ASN A 8 -30.22 35.51 31.40
CA ASN A 8 -29.06 34.81 31.95
C ASN A 8 -28.70 33.50 31.22
N ILE A 9 -29.35 33.19 30.09
CA ILE A 9 -28.79 32.21 29.16
C ILE A 9 -27.81 32.97 28.29
N SER A 10 -26.55 32.96 28.72
CA SER A 10 -25.41 32.95 27.83
C SER A 10 -25.76 32.09 26.60
N ILE A 11 -26.22 32.75 25.54
CA ILE A 11 -26.05 32.30 24.16
C ILE A 11 -24.55 32.46 23.89
N ILE A 12 -23.72 31.78 24.69
CA ILE A 12 -22.36 31.45 24.28
C ILE A 12 -22.60 30.61 23.04
N ASP A 13 -22.03 31.12 21.97
CA ASP A 13 -22.32 30.75 20.60
C ASP A 13 -21.80 29.31 20.35
N LEU A 14 -22.47 28.32 20.95
CA LEU A 14 -22.10 26.89 20.86
C LEU A 14 -22.01 26.48 19.39
N ARG A 15 -22.86 27.07 18.55
CA ARG A 15 -22.81 26.93 17.09
C ARG A 15 -21.52 27.50 16.49
N GLN A 16 -21.08 28.67 16.93
CA GLN A 16 -19.81 29.26 16.49
C GLN A 16 -18.62 28.40 16.94
N ILE A 17 -18.60 27.92 18.19
CA ILE A 17 -17.54 27.04 18.70
C ILE A 17 -17.51 25.72 17.92
N LEU A 18 -18.66 25.09 17.70
CA LEU A 18 -18.75 23.88 16.89
C LEU A 18 -18.28 24.11 15.44
N SER A 19 -18.65 25.24 14.83
CA SER A 19 -18.17 25.58 13.47
C SER A 19 -16.66 25.80 13.39
N LEU A 20 -16.06 26.37 14.46
CA LEU A 20 -14.61 26.50 14.56
C LEU A 20 -13.93 25.14 14.75
N LEU A 21 -14.51 24.25 15.58
CA LEU A 21 -14.01 22.89 15.77
C LEU A 21 -14.11 22.06 14.48
N GLU A 22 -15.24 22.10 13.79
CA GLU A 22 -15.42 21.46 12.48
C GLU A 22 -14.39 21.97 11.48
N GLY A 23 -14.16 23.28 11.41
CA GLY A 23 -13.12 23.86 10.55
C GLY A 23 -11.69 23.43 10.91
N ILE A 24 -11.39 23.22 12.19
CA ILE A 24 -10.08 22.69 12.64
C ILE A 24 -9.96 21.21 12.25
N LEU A 25 -10.99 20.40 12.51
CA LEU A 25 -11.01 18.98 12.16
C LEU A 25 -10.91 18.76 10.64
N GLU A 26 -11.56 19.60 9.85
CA GLU A 26 -11.46 19.55 8.38
C GLU A 26 -10.03 19.84 7.91
N LYS A 27 -9.37 20.86 8.50
CA LYS A 27 -7.96 21.14 8.20
C LYS A 27 -7.03 20.00 8.59
N ILE A 28 -7.24 19.39 9.76
CA ILE A 28 -6.46 18.22 10.19
C ILE A 28 -6.68 17.05 9.23
N GLY A 29 -7.93 16.78 8.84
CA GLY A 29 -8.27 15.76 7.86
C GLY A 29 -7.60 15.99 6.50
N LEU A 30 -7.55 17.24 6.03
CA LEU A 30 -6.84 17.60 4.79
C LEU A 30 -5.34 17.30 4.89
N VAL A 31 -4.70 17.65 6.02
CA VAL A 31 -3.27 17.38 6.25
C VAL A 31 -2.99 15.87 6.29
N ILE A 32 -3.83 15.09 6.98
CA ILE A 32 -3.70 13.63 7.03
C ILE A 32 -3.84 13.01 5.63
N ASN A 33 -4.83 13.44 4.86
CA ASN A 33 -5.01 12.97 3.47
C ASN A 33 -3.81 13.34 2.59
N PHE A 34 -3.25 14.53 2.75
CA PHE A 34 -2.06 14.95 2.03
C PHE A 34 -0.83 14.10 2.41
N MET A 35 -0.65 13.79 3.70
CA MET A 35 0.41 12.88 4.18
C MET A 35 0.22 11.46 3.65
N ALA A 36 -1.01 10.95 3.65
CA ALA A 36 -1.32 9.64 3.09
C ALA A 36 -0.97 9.57 1.59
N PHE A 37 -1.30 10.62 0.83
CA PHE A 37 -0.93 10.73 -0.58
C PHE A 37 0.59 10.70 -0.78
N LEU A 38 1.34 11.48 -0.01
CA LEU A 38 2.82 11.47 -0.08
C LEU A 38 3.42 10.13 0.31
N SER A 39 2.84 9.45 1.31
CA SER A 39 3.25 8.11 1.73
C SER A 39 3.09 7.09 0.60
N ILE A 40 1.93 7.11 -0.08
CA ILE A 40 1.69 6.25 -1.26
C ILE A 40 2.69 6.54 -2.37
N LEU A 41 2.94 7.82 -2.67
CA LEU A 41 3.89 8.24 -3.70
C LEU A 41 5.31 7.74 -3.38
N THR A 42 5.73 7.86 -2.12
CA THR A 42 7.02 7.35 -1.65
C THR A 42 7.09 5.83 -1.78
N GLY A 43 6.04 5.12 -1.39
CA GLY A 43 5.94 3.67 -1.57
C GLY A 43 6.12 3.24 -3.02
N ILE A 44 5.52 3.96 -3.97
CA ILE A 44 5.69 3.72 -5.41
C ILE A 44 7.14 3.93 -5.83
N ILE A 45 7.79 5.01 -5.40
CA ILE A 45 9.21 5.29 -5.72
C ILE A 45 10.11 4.17 -5.21
N VAL A 46 9.93 3.76 -3.95
CA VAL A 46 10.69 2.66 -3.33
C VAL A 46 10.49 1.36 -4.10
N LEU A 47 9.24 1.05 -4.48
CA LEU A 47 8.91 -0.13 -5.26
C LEU A 47 9.61 -0.11 -6.64
N ILE A 48 9.62 1.02 -7.34
CA ILE A 48 10.34 1.18 -8.62
C ILE A 48 11.84 0.92 -8.43
N GLY A 49 12.44 1.48 -7.37
CA GLY A 49 13.84 1.26 -7.03
C GLY A 49 14.16 -0.20 -6.76
N ALA A 50 13.38 -0.85 -5.90
CA ALA A 50 13.54 -2.27 -5.57
C ALA A 50 13.40 -3.17 -6.80
N VAL A 51 12.41 -2.89 -7.67
CA VAL A 51 12.22 -3.61 -8.92
C VAL A 51 13.43 -3.45 -9.85
N ARG A 52 13.95 -2.24 -10.04
CA ARG A 52 15.13 -2.00 -10.88
C ARG A 52 16.34 -2.80 -10.41
N THR A 53 16.59 -2.85 -9.10
CA THR A 53 17.67 -3.64 -8.51
C THR A 53 17.45 -5.15 -8.72
N SER A 54 16.23 -5.64 -8.50
CA SER A 54 15.89 -7.07 -8.65
C SER A 54 16.02 -7.56 -10.10
N LYS A 55 15.74 -6.71 -11.11
CA LYS A 55 15.86 -7.08 -12.53
C LYS A 55 17.28 -7.54 -12.91
N TYR A 56 18.31 -6.86 -12.43
CA TYR A 56 19.70 -7.21 -12.76
C TYR A 56 20.11 -8.60 -12.24
N GLN A 57 19.69 -8.94 -11.03
CA GLN A 57 19.96 -10.25 -10.43
C GLN A 57 19.23 -11.37 -11.18
N ARG A 58 17.94 -11.16 -11.49
CA ARG A 58 17.11 -12.15 -12.22
C ARG A 58 17.58 -12.41 -13.65
N ILE A 59 18.17 -11.43 -14.34
CA ILE A 59 18.73 -11.64 -15.68
C ILE A 59 19.91 -12.64 -15.61
N LYS A 60 20.83 -12.47 -14.65
CA LYS A 60 21.98 -13.37 -14.48
C LYS A 60 21.52 -14.80 -14.16
N GLU A 61 20.56 -14.96 -13.24
CA GLU A 61 19.99 -16.27 -12.91
C GLU A 61 19.27 -16.93 -14.09
N SER A 62 18.49 -16.16 -14.87
CA SER A 62 17.77 -16.68 -16.03
C SER A 62 18.74 -17.19 -17.12
N VAL A 63 19.83 -16.48 -17.36
CA VAL A 63 20.88 -16.93 -18.30
C VAL A 63 21.53 -18.23 -17.80
N LEU A 64 21.90 -18.31 -16.51
CA LEU A 64 22.46 -19.53 -15.91
C LEU A 64 21.50 -20.72 -16.02
N LEU A 65 20.23 -20.55 -15.67
CA LEU A 65 19.22 -21.62 -15.76
C LEU A 65 18.97 -22.06 -17.22
N ARG A 66 19.01 -21.12 -18.18
CA ARG A 66 18.89 -21.45 -19.60
C ARG A 66 20.10 -22.23 -20.11
N THR A 67 21.32 -21.93 -19.63
CA THR A 67 22.52 -22.74 -19.96
C THR A 67 22.46 -24.16 -19.37
N LEU A 68 21.70 -24.34 -18.28
CA LEU A 68 21.44 -25.65 -17.66
C LEU A 68 20.24 -26.39 -18.28
N GLY A 69 19.64 -25.85 -19.36
CA GLY A 69 18.55 -26.50 -20.10
C GLY A 69 17.13 -26.18 -19.63
N ALA A 70 16.94 -25.19 -18.76
CA ALA A 70 15.61 -24.83 -18.28
C ALA A 70 14.71 -24.24 -19.40
N GLN A 71 13.49 -24.75 -19.51
CA GLN A 71 12.47 -24.20 -20.42
C GLN A 71 11.88 -22.89 -19.87
N ASN A 72 11.59 -21.93 -20.74
CA ASN A 72 11.01 -20.62 -20.39
C ASN A 72 9.70 -20.73 -19.56
N LEU A 73 8.95 -21.82 -19.74
CA LEU A 73 7.71 -22.09 -19.00
C LEU A 73 7.97 -22.41 -17.52
N GLN A 74 9.12 -23.02 -17.19
CA GLN A 74 9.50 -23.36 -15.83
C GLN A 74 9.90 -22.11 -15.04
N LEU A 75 10.62 -21.17 -15.67
CA LEU A 75 10.95 -19.88 -15.07
C LEU A 75 9.71 -19.04 -14.73
N LEU A 76 8.69 -19.05 -15.61
CA LEU A 76 7.43 -18.36 -15.37
C LEU A 76 6.66 -18.95 -14.18
N LYS A 77 6.61 -20.29 -14.06
CA LYS A 77 5.96 -20.95 -12.91
C LYS A 77 6.65 -20.60 -11.60
N ILE A 78 7.98 -20.66 -11.56
CA ILE A 78 8.76 -20.32 -10.35
C ILE A 78 8.49 -18.88 -9.94
N SER A 79 8.57 -17.94 -10.91
CA SER A 79 8.28 -16.52 -10.65
C SER A 79 6.86 -16.30 -10.12
N PHE A 80 5.86 -17.01 -10.68
CA PHE A 80 4.48 -16.92 -10.21
C PHE A 80 4.34 -17.31 -8.74
N TYR A 81 4.89 -18.45 -8.34
CA TYR A 81 4.81 -18.91 -6.94
C TYR A 81 5.53 -17.96 -5.98
N GLU A 82 6.68 -17.43 -6.38
CA GLU A 82 7.44 -16.48 -5.58
C GLU A 82 6.65 -15.18 -5.34
N TYR A 83 6.11 -14.57 -6.40
CA TYR A 83 5.31 -13.35 -6.29
C TYR A 83 3.96 -13.58 -5.62
N ALA A 84 3.35 -14.77 -5.77
CA ALA A 84 2.16 -15.13 -5.04
C ALA A 84 2.43 -15.20 -3.53
N PHE A 85 3.53 -15.83 -3.13
CA PHE A 85 3.93 -15.91 -1.72
C PHE A 85 4.24 -14.53 -1.13
N LEU A 86 5.02 -13.71 -1.84
CA LEU A 86 5.29 -12.31 -1.48
C LEU A 86 4.01 -11.47 -1.37
N GLY A 87 3.08 -11.61 -2.31
CA GLY A 87 1.81 -10.88 -2.32
C GLY A 87 0.91 -11.25 -1.15
N ILE A 88 0.79 -12.54 -0.83
CA ILE A 88 0.02 -13.02 0.31
C ILE A 88 0.63 -12.51 1.61
N LEU A 89 1.94 -12.70 1.83
CA LEU A 89 2.59 -12.23 3.05
C LEU A 89 2.52 -10.71 3.20
N GLY A 90 2.75 -9.96 2.12
CA GLY A 90 2.70 -8.51 2.14
C GLY A 90 1.30 -7.96 2.43
N SER A 91 0.28 -8.48 1.76
CA SER A 91 -1.11 -8.06 1.99
C SER A 91 -1.60 -8.45 3.39
N LEU A 92 -1.27 -9.65 3.86
CA LEU A 92 -1.68 -10.15 5.17
C LEU A 92 -1.01 -9.35 6.30
N THR A 93 0.28 -9.06 6.21
CA THR A 93 0.98 -8.20 7.19
C THR A 93 0.43 -6.79 7.20
N GLY A 94 0.15 -6.20 6.03
CA GLY A 94 -0.48 -4.88 5.93
C GLY A 94 -1.87 -4.81 6.56
N ILE A 95 -2.72 -5.81 6.29
CA ILE A 95 -4.07 -5.90 6.88
C ILE A 95 -3.99 -6.06 8.40
N ILE A 96 -3.10 -6.91 8.90
CA ILE A 96 -2.90 -7.09 10.36
C ILE A 96 -2.44 -5.79 11.00
N LEU A 97 -1.44 -5.10 10.42
CA LEU A 97 -0.97 -3.82 10.95
C LEU A 97 -2.07 -2.76 10.95
N SER A 98 -2.88 -2.70 9.90
CA SER A 98 -4.03 -1.80 9.83
C SER A 98 -5.08 -2.12 10.90
N LEU A 99 -5.40 -3.40 11.11
CA LEU A 99 -6.34 -3.84 12.14
C LEU A 99 -5.87 -3.47 13.54
N ILE A 100 -4.59 -3.73 13.83
CA ILE A 100 -3.98 -3.38 15.12
C ILE A 100 -4.00 -1.86 15.31
N GLY A 101 -3.62 -1.09 14.29
CA GLY A 101 -3.66 0.37 14.34
C GLY A 101 -5.07 0.90 14.60
N SER A 102 -6.07 0.40 13.87
CA SER A 102 -7.47 0.79 14.04
C SER A 102 -8.02 0.37 15.41
N PHE A 103 -7.62 -0.79 15.93
CA PHE A 103 -8.00 -1.25 17.27
C PHE A 103 -7.47 -0.30 18.35
N PHE A 104 -6.19 0.07 18.29
CA PHE A 104 -5.59 1.02 19.23
C PHE A 104 -6.23 2.41 19.13
N LEU A 105 -6.52 2.88 17.92
CA LEU A 105 -7.25 4.14 17.70
C LEU A 105 -8.65 4.10 18.34
N ALA A 106 -9.42 3.04 18.06
CA ALA A 106 -10.76 2.88 18.61
C ALA A 106 -10.76 2.84 20.14
N GLN A 107 -9.84 2.08 20.75
CA GLN A 107 -9.81 1.90 22.20
C GLN A 107 -9.23 3.10 22.96
N LEU A 108 -8.14 3.72 22.48
CA LEU A 108 -7.46 4.80 23.22
C LEU A 108 -7.94 6.21 22.86
N VAL A 109 -8.45 6.43 21.65
CA VAL A 109 -8.81 7.78 21.18
C VAL A 109 -10.32 7.98 21.15
N PHE A 110 -11.07 6.98 20.69
CA PHE A 110 -12.51 7.13 20.45
C PHE A 110 -13.40 6.53 21.54
N GLU A 111 -12.87 5.70 22.45
CA GLU A 111 -13.61 5.01 23.52
C GLU A 111 -14.84 4.20 23.04
N GLU A 112 -14.90 3.86 21.75
CA GLU A 112 -15.99 3.12 21.11
C GLU A 112 -15.65 1.62 20.94
N PRO A 113 -16.64 0.71 20.99
CA PRO A 113 -16.40 -0.72 20.75
C PRO A 113 -15.93 -0.96 19.32
N PHE A 114 -14.69 -1.41 19.16
CA PHE A 114 -14.13 -1.79 17.87
C PHE A 114 -14.78 -3.07 17.35
N ILE A 115 -15.55 -2.95 16.26
CA ILE A 115 -16.10 -4.11 15.52
C ILE A 115 -15.24 -4.30 14.27
N PRO A 116 -14.39 -5.35 14.21
CA PRO A 116 -13.60 -5.61 13.02
C PRO A 116 -14.52 -5.98 11.86
N SER A 117 -14.55 -5.18 10.80
CA SER A 117 -15.22 -5.57 9.57
C SER A 117 -14.39 -6.66 8.88
N GLY A 118 -15.04 -7.76 8.46
CA GLY A 118 -14.38 -8.83 7.70
C GLY A 118 -14.12 -8.48 6.23
N GLU A 119 -14.73 -7.39 5.73
CA GLU A 119 -14.63 -6.93 4.35
C GLU A 119 -13.19 -6.79 3.80
N PRO A 120 -12.19 -6.28 4.57
CA PRO A 120 -10.82 -6.15 4.09
C PRO A 120 -10.17 -7.50 3.77
N PHE A 121 -10.54 -8.57 4.46
CA PHE A 121 -10.00 -9.91 4.18
C PHE A 121 -10.53 -10.50 2.88
N TYR A 122 -11.79 -10.26 2.55
CA TYR A 122 -12.40 -10.83 1.33
C TYR A 122 -12.10 -10.01 0.07
N ILE A 123 -11.91 -8.69 0.20
CA ILE A 123 -11.72 -7.80 -0.94
C ILE A 123 -10.26 -7.38 -1.07
N LEU A 124 -9.69 -6.81 0.00
CA LEU A 124 -8.37 -6.18 -0.05
C LEU A 124 -7.24 -7.20 -0.20
N LEU A 125 -7.30 -8.32 0.53
CA LEU A 125 -6.28 -9.37 0.49
C LEU A 125 -6.10 -9.97 -0.92
N PRO A 126 -7.15 -10.49 -1.60
CA PRO A 126 -7.00 -11.00 -2.96
C PRO A 126 -6.64 -9.89 -3.95
N LEU A 127 -7.20 -8.69 -3.81
CA LEU A 127 -6.90 -7.56 -4.70
C LEU A 127 -5.42 -7.18 -4.65
N LEU A 128 -4.86 -7.01 -3.45
CA LEU A 128 -3.44 -6.66 -3.26
C LEU A 128 -2.52 -7.80 -3.71
N THR A 129 -2.89 -9.05 -3.44
CA THR A 129 -2.10 -10.22 -3.88
C THR A 129 -2.07 -10.30 -5.41
N ILE A 130 -3.21 -10.15 -6.08
CA ILE A 130 -3.30 -10.13 -7.55
C ILE A 130 -2.48 -8.98 -8.12
N LEU A 131 -2.53 -7.79 -7.49
CA LEU A 131 -1.76 -6.63 -7.90
C LEU A 131 -0.25 -6.90 -7.83
N VAL A 132 0.24 -7.52 -6.75
CA VAL A 132 1.66 -7.90 -6.61
C VAL A 132 2.06 -8.93 -7.66
N ILE A 133 1.23 -9.96 -7.89
CA ILE A 133 1.49 -10.96 -8.94
C ILE A 133 1.53 -10.29 -10.32
N ALA A 134 0.58 -9.41 -10.63
CA ALA A 134 0.51 -8.71 -11.91
C ALA A 134 1.77 -7.85 -12.14
N ILE A 135 2.17 -7.07 -11.14
CA ILE A 135 3.38 -6.23 -11.21
C ILE A 135 4.64 -7.11 -11.33
N GLY A 136 4.74 -8.20 -10.58
CA GLY A 136 5.85 -9.14 -10.62
C GLY A 136 5.99 -9.83 -11.98
N LEU A 137 4.89 -10.33 -12.54
CA LEU A 137 4.86 -10.97 -13.85
C LEU A 137 5.14 -10.00 -15.01
N LEU A 138 4.59 -8.78 -14.96
CA LEU A 138 4.89 -7.74 -15.96
C LEU A 138 6.38 -7.38 -15.95
N ASN A 139 6.99 -7.27 -14.76
CA ASN A 139 8.41 -7.02 -14.62
C ASN A 139 9.28 -8.21 -15.08
N SER A 140 8.87 -9.44 -14.78
CA SER A 140 9.55 -10.65 -15.24
C SER A 140 9.50 -10.80 -16.76
N ARG A 141 8.37 -10.46 -17.41
CA ARG A 141 8.26 -10.40 -18.88
C ARG A 141 9.19 -9.34 -19.49
N ALA A 142 9.27 -8.15 -18.87
CA ALA A 142 10.20 -7.12 -19.31
C ALA A 142 11.67 -7.59 -19.21
N VAL A 143 11.99 -8.42 -18.21
CA VAL A 143 13.31 -9.05 -18.05
C VAL A 143 13.59 -10.11 -19.13
N LEU A 144 12.61 -10.97 -19.42
CA LEU A 144 12.73 -12.04 -20.43
C LEU A 144 12.89 -11.50 -21.86
N ASN A 145 12.42 -10.28 -22.14
CA ASN A 145 12.55 -9.62 -23.43
C ASN A 145 13.83 -8.79 -23.58
N THR A 146 14.67 -8.69 -22.54
CA THR A 146 15.97 -8.01 -22.63
C THR A 146 16.97 -8.96 -23.31
N PRO A 147 17.57 -8.59 -24.45
CA PRO A 147 18.55 -9.43 -25.12
C PRO A 147 19.77 -9.68 -24.20
N PRO A 148 20.20 -10.94 -24.00
CA PRO A 148 21.33 -11.27 -23.12
C PRO A 148 22.65 -10.56 -23.50
N LEU A 149 22.81 -10.19 -24.77
CA LEU A 149 24.00 -9.49 -25.29
C LEU A 149 24.18 -8.07 -24.74
N GLU A 150 23.11 -7.42 -24.30
CA GLU A 150 23.16 -6.02 -23.86
C GLU A 150 23.68 -5.88 -22.42
N VAL A 151 23.44 -6.91 -21.59
CA VAL A 151 23.95 -6.98 -20.21
C VAL A 151 25.44 -7.31 -20.21
N LEU A 152 25.91 -8.23 -21.05
CA LEU A 152 27.35 -8.54 -21.21
C LEU A 152 28.16 -7.36 -21.74
N ARG A 153 27.55 -6.46 -22.53
CA ARG A 153 28.22 -5.26 -23.05
C ARG A 153 28.30 -4.11 -22.04
N SER A 154 27.49 -4.14 -20.98
CA SER A 154 27.53 -3.17 -19.88
C SER A 154 28.56 -3.50 -18.80
N GLU A 155 29.03 -4.76 -18.74
CA GLU A 155 30.05 -5.21 -17.78
C GLU A 155 31.48 -5.06 -18.34
N SER A 156 31.62 -4.80 -19.65
CA SER A 156 32.92 -4.53 -20.29
C SER A 156 33.24 -3.03 -20.42
N ARG A 157 32.49 -2.15 -19.75
CA ARG A 157 32.71 -0.69 -19.81
C ARG A 157 32.83 -0.07 -18.43
#